data_AF-A0A1W9TKC2-F1
#
_entry.id   AF-A0A1W9TKC2-F1
#
_cell.length_a   1.000
_cell.length_b   1.000
_cell.length_c   1.000
_cell.angle_alpha   90.00
_cell.angle_beta   90.00
_cell.angle_gamma   90.00
#
_symmetry.space_group_name_H-M   'P 1'
#
loop_
_entity.id
_entity.type
_entity.pdbx_description
1 polymer ?
#
loop_
_entity_poly.entity_id
_entity_poly.type
_entity_poly.pdbx_seq_one_letter_code
_entity_poly.pdbx_strand_id
1 'polypeptide(L)'
;MTINKKIERAEILMEALPYIKEFSGKTVVIKYGGNAMVNDEIKENVIKDIVLMKYIGMNPVIVHGGGPEINRFLNKVGKESKFNMGNRVTDEETMEIVEMVLAGKINKDIVTRINKHGGKAVGLSGTDSNLIIAQKKFLEKEGQQIDIGYVGKVDKVNPEMIEILEKSGFIPVISPVGIDKAGRTYNINADYVAGELAGALNAYKFILMTDVPGILRDFKDKNTLLEKLEIDEVKELIDSGIISGGMLPKVDACLTAIKRGTENVHIIDGKIKHAILLELFTNTGIGTMITKE
;
A
#
# COMPACT_ATOMS: atom_id res chain seq x y z
N MET A 1 37.72 -3.49 -9.89
CA MET A 1 37.08 -2.33 -9.22
C MET A 1 38.16 -1.55 -8.49
N THR A 2 38.38 -0.28 -8.81
CA THR A 2 39.46 0.55 -8.24
C THR A 2 39.23 0.79 -6.74
N ILE A 3 40.31 1.08 -5.99
CA ILE A 3 40.22 1.41 -4.55
C ILE A 3 39.30 2.62 -4.34
N ASN A 4 39.42 3.65 -5.18
CA ASN A 4 38.57 4.85 -5.11
C ASN A 4 37.08 4.51 -5.19
N LYS A 5 36.68 3.61 -6.09
CA LYS A 5 35.27 3.18 -6.20
C LYS A 5 34.80 2.34 -4.99
N LYS A 6 35.72 1.70 -4.27
CA LYS A 6 35.40 1.01 -3.00
C LYS A 6 35.22 2.01 -1.84
N ILE A 7 36.07 3.04 -1.79
CA ILE A 7 35.96 4.13 -0.82
C ILE A 7 34.64 4.89 -1.01
N GLU A 8 34.33 5.29 -2.24
CA GLU A 8 33.07 5.96 -2.60
C GLU A 8 31.84 5.14 -2.15
N ARG A 9 31.86 3.82 -2.35
CA ARG A 9 30.78 2.94 -1.86
C ARG A 9 30.67 2.92 -0.33
N ALA A 10 31.79 2.96 0.38
CA ALA A 10 31.78 3.01 1.84
C ALA A 10 31.26 4.36 2.35
N GLU A 11 31.64 5.47 1.70
CA GLU A 11 31.16 6.82 2.01
C GLU A 11 29.64 6.92 1.83
N ILE A 12 29.09 6.45 0.69
CA ILE A 12 27.64 6.41 0.45
C ILE A 12 26.89 5.62 1.53
N LEU A 13 27.45 4.48 1.98
CA LEU A 13 26.84 3.70 3.07
C LEU A 13 26.88 4.45 4.41
N MET A 14 27.94 5.21 4.67
CA MET A 14 28.05 6.04 5.87
C MET A 14 27.10 7.25 5.84
N GLU A 15 26.87 7.85 4.67
CA GLU A 15 25.89 8.92 4.47
C GLU A 15 24.45 8.47 4.77
N ALA A 16 24.15 7.18 4.58
CA ALA A 16 22.85 6.61 4.91
C ALA A 16 22.63 6.37 6.41
N LEU A 17 23.70 6.36 7.23
CA LEU A 17 23.64 5.98 8.64
C LEU A 17 22.68 6.84 9.50
N PRO A 18 22.58 8.18 9.33
CA PRO A 18 21.62 9.00 10.06
C PRO A 18 20.17 8.55 9.85
N TYR A 19 19.78 8.30 8.60
CA TYR A 19 18.45 7.81 8.25
C TYR A 19 18.22 6.40 8.83
N ILE A 20 19.20 5.49 8.73
CA ILE A 20 19.08 4.15 9.33
C ILE A 20 18.78 4.26 10.83
N LYS A 21 19.46 5.16 11.53
CA LYS A 21 19.24 5.39 12.97
C LYS A 21 17.84 5.94 13.26
N GLU A 22 17.34 6.85 12.43
CA GLU A 22 15.99 7.44 12.56
C GLU A 22 14.88 6.39 12.40
N PHE A 23 15.01 5.51 11.41
CA PHE A 23 13.99 4.50 11.10
C PHE A 23 14.15 3.18 11.87
N SER A 24 15.23 3.00 12.64
CA SER A 24 15.46 1.76 13.39
C SER A 24 14.35 1.53 14.42
N GLY A 25 13.76 0.34 14.39
CA GLY A 25 12.62 -0.05 15.22
C GLY A 25 11.28 0.55 14.80
N LYS A 26 11.24 1.40 13.76
CA LYS A 26 10.01 2.05 13.30
C LYS A 26 9.23 1.17 12.32
N THR A 27 7.91 1.22 12.43
CA THR A 27 7.00 0.54 11.50
C THR A 27 6.73 1.39 10.28
N VAL A 28 6.88 0.78 9.10
CA VAL A 28 6.62 1.40 7.80
C VAL A 28 5.60 0.56 7.04
N VAL A 29 4.40 1.11 6.86
CA VAL A 29 3.37 0.45 6.05
C VAL A 29 3.56 0.83 4.59
N ILE A 30 3.60 -0.16 3.70
CA ILE A 30 3.80 0.03 2.28
C ILE A 30 2.61 -0.55 1.54
N LYS A 31 1.81 0.31 0.90
CA LYS A 31 0.86 -0.16 -0.09
C LYS A 31 1.61 -0.45 -1.38
N TYR A 32 1.77 -1.73 -1.68
CA TYR A 32 2.39 -2.24 -2.88
C TYR A 32 1.34 -2.54 -3.96
N GLY A 33 1.25 -1.72 -5.01
CA GLY A 33 0.22 -1.85 -6.04
C GLY A 33 0.57 -1.13 -7.35
N GLY A 34 -0.33 -1.23 -8.33
CA GLY A 34 -0.14 -0.61 -9.66
C GLY A 34 0.77 -1.43 -10.57
N ASN A 35 1.39 -0.78 -11.56
CA ASN A 35 2.33 -1.38 -12.49
C ASN A 35 3.59 -1.92 -11.83
N ALA A 36 3.90 -1.48 -10.60
CA ALA A 36 4.97 -2.06 -9.79
C ALA A 36 4.76 -3.56 -9.50
N MET A 37 3.53 -4.06 -9.64
CA MET A 37 3.16 -5.48 -9.52
C MET A 37 3.05 -6.21 -10.87
N VAL A 38 3.37 -5.56 -11.99
CA VAL A 38 3.26 -6.18 -13.32
C VAL A 38 4.63 -6.53 -13.87
N ASN A 39 5.58 -5.59 -13.83
CA ASN A 39 6.94 -5.78 -14.33
C ASN A 39 7.82 -6.52 -13.32
N ASP A 40 8.32 -7.71 -13.68
CA ASP A 40 9.10 -8.55 -12.77
C ASP A 40 10.42 -7.93 -12.28
N GLU A 41 11.06 -7.07 -13.07
CA GLU A 41 12.26 -6.33 -12.61
C GLU A 41 11.89 -5.32 -11.52
N ILE A 42 10.80 -4.58 -11.71
CA ILE A 42 10.30 -3.64 -10.70
C ILE A 42 9.90 -4.39 -9.42
N LYS A 43 9.17 -5.51 -9.54
CA LYS A 43 8.84 -6.37 -8.39
C LYS A 43 10.10 -6.76 -7.63
N GLU A 44 11.11 -7.23 -8.33
CA GLU A 44 12.35 -7.69 -7.73
C GLU A 44 13.08 -6.57 -6.97
N ASN A 45 13.10 -5.35 -7.51
CA ASN A 45 13.71 -4.21 -6.82
C ASN A 45 12.93 -3.83 -5.55
N VAL A 46 11.59 -3.78 -5.61
CA VAL A 46 10.75 -3.49 -4.44
C VAL A 46 10.95 -4.53 -3.34
N ILE A 47 11.05 -5.81 -3.69
CA ILE A 47 11.28 -6.89 -2.71
C ILE A 47 12.66 -6.74 -2.06
N LYS A 48 13.70 -6.39 -2.81
CA LYS A 48 15.03 -6.12 -2.26
C LYS A 48 15.02 -4.92 -1.31
N ASP A 49 14.28 -3.86 -1.63
CA ASP A 49 14.12 -2.70 -0.75
C ASP A 49 13.48 -3.12 0.58
N ILE A 50 12.37 -3.86 0.53
CA ILE A 50 11.66 -4.36 1.72
C ILE A 50 12.57 -5.24 2.59
N VAL A 51 13.35 -6.12 1.97
CA VAL A 51 14.28 -6.99 2.69
C VAL A 51 15.41 -6.17 3.32
N LEU A 52 15.98 -5.20 2.59
CA LEU A 52 17.01 -4.31 3.12
C LEU A 52 16.48 -3.51 4.32
N MET A 53 15.27 -2.95 4.23
CA MET A 53 14.61 -2.25 5.34
C MET A 53 14.55 -3.11 6.60
N LYS A 54 14.21 -4.41 6.47
CA LYS A 54 14.19 -5.31 7.62
C LYS A 54 15.59 -5.55 8.20
N TYR A 55 16.60 -5.72 7.35
CA TYR A 55 17.99 -5.95 7.79
C TYR A 55 18.60 -4.76 8.53
N ILE A 56 18.20 -3.54 8.18
CA ILE A 56 18.66 -2.31 8.83
C ILE A 56 17.79 -1.88 10.02
N GLY A 57 16.87 -2.75 10.45
CA GLY A 57 16.13 -2.62 11.71
C GLY A 57 14.74 -1.99 11.60
N MET A 58 14.23 -1.70 10.40
CA MET A 58 12.85 -1.24 10.22
C MET A 58 11.87 -2.41 10.29
N ASN A 59 10.60 -2.11 10.52
CA ASN A 59 9.51 -3.08 10.48
C ASN A 59 8.58 -2.79 9.28
N PRO A 60 8.89 -3.30 8.08
CA PRO A 60 8.02 -3.14 6.93
C PRO A 60 6.77 -4.03 7.04
N VAL A 61 5.61 -3.44 6.79
CA VAL A 61 4.31 -4.13 6.68
C VAL A 61 3.75 -3.85 5.30
N ILE A 62 3.50 -4.90 4.52
CA ILE A 62 3.13 -4.77 3.11
C ILE A 62 1.63 -4.99 2.96
N VAL A 63 0.92 -4.08 2.29
CA VAL A 63 -0.46 -4.28 1.85
C VAL A 63 -0.50 -4.28 0.34
N HIS A 64 -1.03 -5.33 -0.29
CA HIS A 64 -0.96 -5.45 -1.75
C HIS A 64 -2.31 -5.29 -2.45
N GLY A 65 -2.25 -4.91 -3.74
CA GLY A 65 -3.40 -4.97 -4.65
C GLY A 65 -3.44 -6.24 -5.49
N GLY A 66 -4.25 -6.24 -6.55
CA GLY A 66 -4.29 -7.37 -7.48
C GLY A 66 -5.28 -7.26 -8.64
N GLY A 67 -5.75 -6.06 -8.99
CA GLY A 67 -6.81 -5.85 -9.98
C GLY A 67 -6.62 -6.57 -11.32
N PRO A 68 -5.45 -6.44 -11.98
CA PRO A 68 -5.18 -7.11 -13.26
C PRO A 68 -5.22 -8.65 -13.17
N GLU A 69 -4.69 -9.22 -12.08
CA GLU A 69 -4.68 -10.67 -11.87
C GLU A 69 -6.10 -11.20 -11.61
N ILE A 70 -6.91 -10.48 -10.83
CA ILE A 70 -8.33 -10.83 -10.63
C ILE A 70 -9.06 -10.85 -11.98
N ASN A 71 -8.90 -9.80 -12.81
CA ASN A 71 -9.51 -9.75 -14.14
C ASN A 71 -9.11 -10.96 -14.99
N ARG A 72 -7.84 -11.35 -14.95
CA ARG A 72 -7.35 -12.51 -15.70
C ARG A 72 -8.02 -13.81 -15.27
N PHE A 73 -8.25 -14.02 -13.97
CA PHE A 73 -8.90 -15.23 -13.47
C PHE A 73 -10.41 -15.24 -13.70
N LEU A 74 -11.08 -14.10 -13.57
CA LEU A 74 -12.50 -13.98 -13.95
C LEU A 74 -12.71 -14.32 -15.43
N ASN A 75 -11.85 -13.79 -16.32
CA ASN A 75 -11.92 -14.09 -17.75
C ASN A 75 -11.71 -15.59 -18.05
N LYS A 76 -10.87 -16.30 -17.27
CA LYS A 76 -10.64 -17.75 -17.45
C LYS A 76 -11.88 -18.58 -17.16
N VAL A 77 -12.78 -18.11 -16.30
CA VAL A 77 -14.05 -18.77 -15.99
C VAL A 77 -15.21 -18.18 -16.80
N GLY A 78 -14.93 -17.35 -17.80
CA GLY A 78 -15.94 -16.74 -18.67
C GLY A 78 -16.73 -15.59 -18.01
N LYS A 79 -16.25 -15.06 -16.87
CA LYS A 79 -16.91 -13.98 -16.14
C LYS A 79 -16.31 -12.62 -16.46
N GLU A 80 -17.17 -11.67 -16.84
CA GLU A 80 -16.75 -10.30 -17.12
C GLU A 80 -16.57 -9.49 -15.83
N SER A 81 -15.45 -8.76 -15.74
CA SER A 81 -15.18 -7.84 -14.66
C SER A 81 -15.97 -6.54 -14.80
N LYS A 82 -16.92 -6.28 -13.88
CA LYS A 82 -17.71 -5.03 -13.84
C LYS A 82 -17.20 -4.06 -12.78
N PHE A 83 -17.18 -2.77 -13.09
CA PHE A 83 -16.81 -1.70 -12.17
C PHE A 83 -17.91 -0.65 -12.03
N ASN A 84 -18.09 -0.13 -10.83
CA ASN A 84 -18.98 0.99 -10.53
C ASN A 84 -18.28 1.98 -9.58
N MET A 85 -18.15 3.24 -10.01
CA MET A 85 -17.44 4.32 -9.30
C MET A 85 -16.06 3.88 -8.75
N GLY A 86 -15.28 3.18 -9.57
CA GLY A 86 -13.94 2.68 -9.20
C GLY A 86 -13.92 1.44 -8.29
N ASN A 87 -15.07 0.87 -7.92
CA ASN A 87 -15.16 -0.36 -7.14
C ASN A 87 -15.53 -1.51 -8.08
N ARG A 88 -14.92 -2.69 -7.90
CA ARG A 88 -15.32 -3.91 -8.61
C ARG A 88 -16.65 -4.38 -8.06
N VAL A 89 -17.69 -4.45 -8.89
CA VAL A 89 -18.95 -5.10 -8.50
C VAL A 89 -18.64 -6.57 -8.25
N THR A 90 -18.93 -7.05 -7.05
CA THR A 90 -18.43 -8.34 -6.56
C THR A 90 -19.61 -9.16 -6.06
N ASP A 91 -20.18 -10.04 -6.89
CA ASP A 91 -21.14 -11.05 -6.40
C ASP A 91 -20.41 -12.19 -5.66
N GLU A 92 -21.15 -13.18 -5.17
CA GLU A 92 -20.62 -14.28 -4.35
C GLU A 92 -19.49 -15.05 -5.06
N GLU A 93 -19.75 -15.51 -6.29
CA GLU A 93 -18.75 -16.21 -7.12
C GLU A 93 -17.53 -15.31 -7.43
N THR A 94 -17.76 -14.01 -7.67
CA THR A 94 -16.66 -13.06 -7.87
C THR A 94 -15.84 -12.91 -6.60
N MET A 95 -16.47 -12.92 -5.42
CA MET A 95 -15.79 -12.81 -4.13
C MET A 95 -14.88 -14.01 -3.89
N GLU A 96 -15.34 -15.23 -4.15
CA GLU A 96 -14.52 -16.45 -4.05
C GLU A 96 -13.26 -16.34 -4.92
N ILE A 97 -13.41 -15.90 -6.17
CA ILE A 97 -12.27 -15.72 -7.09
C ILE A 97 -11.34 -14.61 -6.61
N VAL A 98 -11.89 -13.49 -6.15
CA VAL A 98 -11.11 -12.38 -5.59
C VAL A 98 -10.27 -12.87 -4.41
N GLU A 99 -10.86 -13.61 -3.48
CA GLU A 99 -10.19 -14.12 -2.29
C GLU A 99 -9.08 -15.13 -2.66
N MET A 100 -9.39 -16.12 -3.51
CA MET A 100 -8.40 -17.09 -3.99
C MET A 100 -7.21 -16.42 -4.68
N VAL A 101 -7.47 -15.40 -5.50
CA VAL A 101 -6.40 -14.71 -6.25
C VAL A 101 -5.58 -13.81 -5.34
N LEU A 102 -6.22 -12.99 -4.51
CA LEU A 102 -5.51 -12.06 -3.63
C LEU A 102 -4.73 -12.81 -2.55
N ALA A 103 -5.39 -13.65 -1.74
CA ALA A 103 -4.80 -14.31 -0.59
C ALA A 103 -4.02 -15.59 -0.96
N GLY A 104 -4.47 -16.33 -1.98
CA GLY A 104 -3.87 -17.60 -2.36
C GLY A 104 -2.72 -17.47 -3.37
N LYS A 105 -2.81 -16.53 -4.31
CA LYS A 105 -1.81 -16.39 -5.39
C LYS A 105 -0.88 -15.20 -5.18
N ILE A 106 -1.41 -13.99 -5.17
CA ILE A 106 -0.59 -12.77 -5.18
C ILE A 106 0.15 -12.61 -3.86
N ASN A 107 -0.57 -12.77 -2.75
CA ASN A 107 0.02 -12.73 -1.41
C ASN A 107 1.19 -13.71 -1.28
N LYS A 108 1.01 -14.95 -1.74
CA LYS A 108 2.03 -16.00 -1.64
C LYS A 108 3.19 -15.81 -2.62
N ASP A 109 2.97 -15.19 -3.79
CA ASP A 109 4.07 -14.78 -4.68
C ASP A 109 4.98 -13.75 -3.99
N ILE A 110 4.41 -12.71 -3.37
CA ILE A 110 5.17 -11.69 -2.63
C ILE A 110 5.94 -12.33 -1.48
N VAL A 111 5.29 -13.17 -0.67
CA VAL A 111 5.93 -13.91 0.44
C VAL A 111 7.10 -14.75 -0.07
N THR A 112 6.90 -15.50 -1.15
CA THR A 112 7.93 -16.37 -1.75
C THR A 112 9.14 -15.55 -2.20
N ARG A 113 8.90 -14.39 -2.83
CA ARG A 113 9.98 -13.50 -3.29
C ARG A 113 10.75 -12.91 -2.12
N ILE A 114 10.07 -12.42 -1.07
CA ILE A 114 10.75 -11.91 0.13
C ILE A 114 11.63 -13.01 0.76
N ASN A 115 11.09 -14.22 0.91
CA ASN A 115 11.82 -15.35 1.48
C ASN A 115 13.03 -15.76 0.62
N LYS A 116 12.89 -15.73 -0.71
CA LYS A 116 13.99 -15.99 -1.64
C LYS A 116 15.16 -15.02 -1.47
N HIS A 117 14.89 -13.78 -1.07
CA HIS A 117 15.91 -12.75 -0.80
C HIS A 117 16.40 -12.75 0.65
N GLY A 118 16.03 -13.76 1.45
CA GLY A 118 16.49 -13.92 2.83
C GLY A 118 15.67 -13.14 3.86
N GLY A 119 14.56 -12.52 3.46
CA GLY A 119 13.57 -12.03 4.42
C GLY A 119 12.77 -13.18 5.05
N LYS A 120 11.97 -12.86 6.07
CA LYS A 120 11.04 -13.81 6.71
C LYS A 120 9.62 -13.27 6.57
N ALA A 121 8.93 -13.59 5.49
CA ALA A 121 7.58 -13.08 5.24
C ALA A 121 6.49 -14.04 5.73
N VAL A 122 5.40 -13.45 6.26
CA VAL A 122 4.16 -14.16 6.60
C VAL A 122 3.01 -13.50 5.85
N GLY A 123 2.30 -14.30 5.06
CA GLY A 123 1.19 -13.83 4.26
C GLY A 123 -0.14 -14.02 4.96
N LEU A 124 -0.89 -12.92 5.16
CA LEU A 124 -2.17 -12.86 5.84
C LEU A 124 -3.24 -12.20 4.95
N SER A 125 -4.48 -12.40 5.35
CA SER A 125 -5.68 -11.69 4.92
C SER A 125 -6.39 -11.11 6.15
N GLY A 126 -7.48 -10.37 5.95
CA GLY A 126 -8.26 -9.83 7.06
C GLY A 126 -9.00 -10.88 7.89
N THR A 127 -9.19 -12.09 7.36
CA THR A 127 -9.85 -13.19 8.08
C THR A 127 -8.91 -13.80 9.13
N ASP A 128 -7.60 -13.78 8.88
CA ASP A 128 -6.59 -14.31 9.79
C ASP A 128 -6.60 -13.55 11.11
N SER A 129 -7.04 -14.22 12.18
CA SER A 129 -7.21 -13.63 13.52
C SER A 129 -8.10 -12.38 13.55
N ASN A 130 -9.06 -12.25 12.61
CA ASN A 130 -9.92 -11.07 12.48
C ASN A 130 -9.13 -9.76 12.32
N LEU A 131 -8.01 -9.81 11.59
CA LEU A 131 -7.13 -8.67 11.33
C LEU A 131 -7.88 -7.47 10.74
N ILE A 132 -8.80 -7.70 9.80
CA ILE A 132 -9.60 -6.63 9.16
C ILE A 132 -11.09 -6.97 9.27
N ILE A 133 -11.77 -6.32 10.21
CA ILE A 133 -13.22 -6.37 10.30
C ILE A 133 -13.82 -5.43 9.26
N ALA A 134 -14.72 -5.96 8.44
CA ALA A 134 -15.37 -5.27 7.34
C ALA A 134 -16.85 -5.05 7.60
N GLN A 135 -17.36 -3.98 7.01
CA GLN A 135 -18.80 -3.77 6.80
C GLN A 135 -19.09 -3.69 5.31
N LYS A 136 -20.27 -4.17 4.91
CA LYS A 136 -20.74 -4.03 3.53
C LYS A 136 -20.78 -2.55 3.14
N LYS A 137 -20.25 -2.25 1.95
CA LYS A 137 -20.23 -0.92 1.35
C LYS A 137 -21.33 -0.81 0.31
N PHE A 138 -22.17 0.21 0.48
CA PHE A 138 -23.10 0.67 -0.56
C PHE A 138 -22.50 1.90 -1.23
N LEU A 139 -22.77 2.07 -2.52
CA LEU A 139 -22.50 3.34 -3.19
C LEU A 139 -23.74 4.22 -3.06
N GLU A 140 -23.55 5.53 -3.00
CA GLU A 140 -24.64 6.49 -3.07
C GLU A 140 -24.62 7.21 -4.41
N LYS A 141 -25.77 7.26 -5.06
CA LYS A 141 -25.99 8.07 -6.25
C LYS A 141 -27.39 8.66 -6.19
N GLU A 142 -27.50 9.99 -6.27
CA GLU A 142 -28.80 10.69 -6.28
C GLU A 142 -29.69 10.33 -5.08
N GLY A 143 -29.09 10.12 -3.90
CA GLY A 143 -29.81 9.75 -2.67
C GLY A 143 -30.24 8.28 -2.59
N GLN A 144 -29.88 7.44 -3.58
CA GLN A 144 -30.17 6.00 -3.58
C GLN A 144 -28.93 5.18 -3.24
N GLN A 145 -29.12 4.15 -2.41
CA GLN A 145 -28.10 3.15 -2.12
C GLN A 145 -28.04 2.10 -3.22
N ILE A 146 -26.88 1.96 -3.83
CA ILE A 146 -26.58 0.96 -4.85
C ILE A 146 -25.79 -0.17 -4.20
N ASP A 147 -26.36 -1.37 -4.22
CA ASP A 147 -25.68 -2.59 -3.81
C ASP A 147 -24.68 -3.03 -4.89
N ILE A 148 -23.41 -3.14 -4.51
CA ILE A 148 -22.31 -3.60 -5.37
C ILE A 148 -21.79 -4.98 -4.95
N GLY A 149 -22.55 -5.69 -4.11
CA GLY A 149 -22.29 -7.04 -3.64
C GLY A 149 -21.35 -7.10 -2.42
N TYR A 150 -20.42 -8.04 -2.43
CA TYR A 150 -19.41 -8.31 -1.41
C TYR A 150 -18.24 -7.32 -1.49
N VAL A 151 -18.55 -6.04 -1.59
CA VAL A 151 -17.58 -4.95 -1.47
C VAL A 151 -17.66 -4.37 -0.07
N GLY A 152 -16.51 -4.21 0.57
CA GLY A 152 -16.43 -3.78 1.96
C GLY A 152 -15.81 -2.40 2.15
N LYS A 153 -16.03 -1.86 3.35
CA LYS A 153 -15.20 -0.83 3.97
C LYS A 153 -14.63 -1.39 5.27
N VAL A 154 -13.46 -0.91 5.67
CA VAL A 154 -12.87 -1.28 6.95
C VAL A 154 -13.70 -0.66 8.07
N ASP A 155 -14.11 -1.49 9.04
CA ASP A 155 -14.76 -1.06 10.27
C ASP A 155 -13.74 -0.98 11.40
N LYS A 156 -12.90 -2.02 11.53
CA LYS A 156 -11.87 -2.10 12.56
C LYS A 156 -10.68 -2.92 12.06
N VAL A 157 -9.49 -2.50 12.46
CA VAL A 157 -8.25 -3.29 12.31
C VAL A 157 -7.82 -3.81 13.68
N ASN A 158 -7.45 -5.09 13.78
CA ASN A 158 -6.81 -5.66 14.96
C ASN A 158 -5.30 -5.86 14.72
N PRO A 159 -4.43 -4.97 15.21
CA PRO A 159 -3.00 -5.00 14.91
C PRO A 159 -2.22 -6.09 15.65
N GLU A 160 -2.82 -6.77 16.64
CA GLU A 160 -2.11 -7.68 17.56
C GLU A 160 -1.24 -8.72 16.84
N MET A 161 -1.79 -9.39 15.83
CA MET A 161 -1.03 -10.39 15.07
C MET A 161 0.16 -9.78 14.31
N ILE A 162 0.02 -8.54 13.83
CA ILE A 162 1.09 -7.83 13.12
C ILE A 162 2.21 -7.46 14.09
N GLU A 163 1.87 -6.93 15.27
CA GLU A 163 2.84 -6.58 16.30
C GLU A 163 3.64 -7.79 16.80
N ILE A 164 2.99 -8.96 16.93
CA ILE A 164 3.67 -10.23 17.28
C ILE A 164 4.69 -10.62 16.21
N LEU A 165 4.30 -10.52 14.94
CA LEU A 165 5.17 -10.84 13.80
C LEU A 165 6.35 -9.86 13.71
N GLU A 166 6.12 -8.57 13.89
CA GLU A 166 7.16 -7.54 13.89
C GLU A 166 8.22 -7.81 14.96
N LYS A 167 7.78 -8.05 16.21
CA LYS A 167 8.64 -8.40 17.36
C LYS A 167 9.45 -9.67 17.11
N SER A 168 8.89 -10.61 16.35
CA SER A 168 9.54 -11.88 15.99
C SER A 168 10.43 -11.79 14.75
N GLY A 169 10.57 -10.60 14.16
CA GLY A 169 11.44 -10.38 13.01
C GLY A 169 10.83 -10.79 11.66
N PHE A 170 9.52 -11.00 11.59
CA PHE A 170 8.82 -11.28 10.33
C PHE A 170 8.40 -9.99 9.60
N ILE A 171 8.10 -10.15 8.32
CA ILE A 171 7.58 -9.13 7.40
C ILE A 171 6.14 -9.52 7.04
N PRO A 172 5.13 -8.87 7.62
CA PRO A 172 3.73 -9.16 7.31
C PRO A 172 3.36 -8.71 5.89
N VAL A 173 2.66 -9.56 5.15
CA VAL A 173 2.16 -9.28 3.79
C VAL A 173 0.65 -9.51 3.77
N ILE A 174 -0.12 -8.44 3.61
CA ILE A 174 -1.57 -8.41 3.86
C ILE A 174 -2.32 -8.26 2.55
N SER A 175 -3.27 -9.18 2.33
CA SER A 175 -4.26 -9.08 1.25
C SER A 175 -5.50 -8.29 1.70
N PRO A 176 -6.12 -7.48 0.83
CA PRO A 176 -7.17 -6.54 1.21
C PRO A 176 -8.56 -7.19 1.18
N VAL A 177 -8.67 -8.38 1.79
CA VAL A 177 -9.93 -9.09 2.02
C VAL A 177 -10.27 -8.93 3.49
N GLY A 178 -11.45 -8.41 3.81
CA GLY A 178 -11.93 -8.29 5.20
C GLY A 178 -13.06 -9.25 5.51
N ILE A 179 -13.40 -9.38 6.80
CA ILE A 179 -14.44 -10.29 7.30
C ILE A 179 -15.47 -9.54 8.14
N ASP A 180 -16.76 -9.84 7.99
CA ASP A 180 -17.78 -9.32 8.91
C ASP A 180 -18.01 -10.24 10.12
N LYS A 181 -18.86 -9.79 11.05
CA LYS A 181 -19.21 -10.55 12.25
C LYS A 181 -19.93 -11.88 11.97
N ALA A 182 -20.47 -12.05 10.77
CA ALA A 182 -21.15 -13.28 10.33
C ALA A 182 -20.21 -14.24 9.60
N GLY A 183 -18.93 -13.88 9.43
CA GLY A 183 -17.94 -14.68 8.73
C GLY A 183 -17.92 -14.52 7.21
N ARG A 184 -18.62 -13.51 6.67
CA ARG A 184 -18.62 -13.24 5.22
C ARG A 184 -17.41 -12.39 4.84
N THR A 185 -16.78 -12.74 3.72
CA THR A 185 -15.63 -12.02 3.22
C THR A 185 -16.03 -10.89 2.28
N TYR A 186 -15.23 -9.83 2.26
CA TYR A 186 -15.47 -8.64 1.46
C TYR A 186 -14.20 -8.20 0.75
N ASN A 187 -14.36 -7.82 -0.52
CA ASN A 187 -13.34 -7.18 -1.33
C ASN A 187 -13.22 -5.70 -0.92
N ILE A 188 -12.07 -5.28 -0.43
CA ILE A 188 -11.81 -3.90 0.01
C ILE A 188 -10.72 -3.29 -0.87
N ASN A 189 -10.81 -1.99 -1.14
CA ASN A 189 -9.70 -1.30 -1.82
C ASN A 189 -8.44 -1.33 -0.94
N ALA A 190 -7.33 -1.81 -1.51
CA ALA A 190 -6.05 -1.96 -0.85
C ALA A 190 -5.48 -0.64 -0.29
N ASP A 191 -5.76 0.49 -0.95
CA ASP A 191 -5.33 1.82 -0.47
C ASP A 191 -5.98 2.11 0.90
N TYR A 192 -7.31 1.91 1.03
CA TYR A 192 -8.01 2.09 2.31
C TYR A 192 -7.55 1.11 3.38
N VAL A 193 -7.34 -0.16 3.04
CA VAL A 193 -6.81 -1.15 3.99
C VAL A 193 -5.44 -0.70 4.51
N ALA A 194 -4.56 -0.23 3.63
CA ALA A 194 -3.23 0.22 4.02
C ALA A 194 -3.27 1.47 4.91
N GLY A 195 -4.12 2.45 4.59
CA GLY A 195 -4.27 3.65 5.41
C GLY A 195 -4.84 3.36 6.81
N GLU A 196 -5.85 2.50 6.89
CA GLU A 196 -6.44 2.04 8.15
C GLU A 196 -5.45 1.24 9.00
N LEU A 197 -4.67 0.35 8.36
CA LEU A 197 -3.63 -0.44 9.02
C LEU A 197 -2.47 0.43 9.52
N ALA A 198 -2.03 1.41 8.73
CA ALA A 198 -1.00 2.38 9.13
C ALA A 198 -1.43 3.19 10.36
N GLY A 199 -2.68 3.64 10.38
CA GLY A 199 -3.27 4.29 11.56
C GLY A 199 -3.31 3.36 12.77
N ALA A 200 -3.82 2.14 12.59
CA ALA A 200 -3.94 1.16 13.69
C ALA A 200 -2.61 0.75 14.31
N LEU A 201 -1.53 0.73 13.52
CA LEU A 201 -0.17 0.43 13.98
C LEU A 201 0.59 1.64 14.52
N ASN A 202 0.00 2.85 14.49
CA ASN A 202 0.71 4.10 14.72
C ASN A 202 2.02 4.16 13.92
N ALA A 203 1.94 3.80 12.63
CA ALA A 203 3.12 3.66 11.78
C ALA A 203 3.88 4.99 11.71
N TYR A 204 5.20 4.91 11.72
CA TYR A 204 6.06 6.08 11.54
C TYR A 204 5.92 6.65 10.13
N LYS A 205 5.78 5.77 9.14
CA LYS A 205 5.58 6.16 7.74
C LYS A 205 4.58 5.24 7.04
N PHE A 206 3.71 5.84 6.24
CA PHE A 206 2.89 5.14 5.26
C PHE A 206 3.32 5.53 3.85
N ILE A 207 3.73 4.55 3.04
CA ILE A 207 4.15 4.75 1.65
C ILE A 207 3.11 4.10 0.73
N LEU A 208 2.48 4.91 -0.10
CA LEU A 208 1.54 4.48 -1.11
C LEU A 208 2.22 4.49 -2.49
N MET A 209 2.49 3.30 -3.03
CA MET A 209 3.06 3.16 -4.36
C MET A 209 1.96 3.26 -5.43
N THR A 210 2.19 4.12 -6.41
CA THR A 210 1.26 4.38 -7.52
C THR A 210 1.99 4.44 -8.86
N ASP A 211 1.25 4.68 -9.94
CA ASP A 211 1.74 4.71 -11.33
C ASP A 211 2.09 6.12 -11.83
N VAL A 212 2.07 7.10 -10.94
CA VAL A 212 2.31 8.52 -11.20
C VAL A 212 3.33 9.08 -10.20
N PRO A 213 4.04 10.18 -10.51
CA PRO A 213 5.04 10.78 -9.62
C PRO A 213 4.54 11.09 -8.21
N GLY A 214 3.28 11.51 -8.09
CA GLY A 214 2.67 11.97 -6.85
C GLY A 214 1.40 12.76 -7.20
N ILE A 215 1.11 13.80 -6.44
CA ILE A 215 0.05 14.77 -6.72
C ILE A 215 0.64 15.87 -7.60
N LEU A 216 0.07 16.04 -8.79
CA LEU A 216 0.46 17.06 -9.76
C LEU A 216 -0.57 18.19 -9.75
N ARG A 217 -0.14 19.45 -9.79
CA ARG A 217 -1.04 20.60 -9.96
C ARG A 217 -1.71 20.57 -11.35
N ASP A 218 -0.95 20.17 -12.37
CA ASP A 218 -1.46 19.83 -13.69
C ASP A 218 -1.07 18.39 -14.03
N PHE A 219 -2.05 17.51 -14.16
CA PHE A 219 -1.83 16.09 -14.49
C PHE A 219 -1.07 15.88 -15.82
N LYS A 220 -1.09 16.86 -16.73
CA LYS A 220 -0.38 16.80 -18.01
C LYS A 220 1.09 17.21 -17.90
N ASP A 221 1.49 17.92 -16.85
CA ASP A 221 2.85 18.40 -16.65
C ASP A 221 3.46 17.81 -15.38
N LYS A 222 4.41 16.90 -15.57
CA LYS A 222 5.14 16.24 -14.47
C LYS A 222 5.99 17.21 -13.64
N ASN A 223 6.34 18.38 -14.17
CA ASN A 223 7.10 19.39 -13.44
C ASN A 223 6.26 20.12 -12.39
N THR A 224 4.95 19.86 -12.35
CA THR A 224 4.03 20.45 -11.39
C THR A 224 3.81 19.57 -10.15
N LEU A 225 4.76 18.68 -9.84
CA LEU A 225 4.72 17.85 -8.64
C LEU A 225 4.67 18.71 -7.39
N LEU A 226 3.71 18.42 -6.54
CA LEU A 226 3.58 19.00 -5.21
C LEU A 226 4.34 18.09 -4.24
N GLU A 227 5.55 18.47 -3.86
CA GLU A 227 6.45 17.63 -3.06
C GLU A 227 6.00 17.50 -1.59
N LYS A 228 5.45 18.58 -1.02
CA LYS A 228 4.88 18.60 0.32
C LYS A 228 3.51 19.27 0.27
N LEU A 229 2.55 18.69 0.99
CA LEU A 229 1.22 19.25 1.21
C LEU A 229 0.78 19.06 2.66
N GLU A 230 0.15 20.06 3.23
CA GLU A 230 -0.59 19.95 4.48
C GLU A 230 -2.01 19.41 4.22
N ILE A 231 -2.65 18.87 5.27
CA ILE A 231 -4.01 18.31 5.16
C ILE A 231 -5.01 19.31 4.56
N ASP A 232 -4.90 20.59 4.89
CA ASP A 232 -5.85 21.60 4.43
C ASP A 232 -5.63 21.95 2.95
N GLU A 233 -4.38 22.04 2.49
CA GLU A 233 -4.05 22.19 1.06
C GLU A 233 -4.58 21.00 0.25
N VAL A 234 -4.49 19.78 0.79
CA VAL A 234 -5.05 18.59 0.14
C VAL A 234 -6.57 18.70 -0.03
N LYS A 235 -7.30 19.24 0.96
CA LYS A 235 -8.76 19.45 0.85
C LYS A 235 -9.08 20.47 -0.24
N GLU A 236 -8.35 21.57 -0.30
CA GLU A 236 -8.52 22.59 -1.35
C GLU A 236 -8.29 22.00 -2.76
N LEU A 237 -7.30 21.11 -2.90
CA LEU A 237 -7.03 20.41 -4.16
C LEU A 237 -8.13 19.41 -4.54
N ILE A 238 -8.82 18.80 -3.56
CA ILE A 238 -10.01 17.97 -3.81
C ILE A 238 -11.18 18.86 -4.27
N ASP A 239 -11.45 19.94 -3.53
CA ASP A 239 -12.60 20.83 -3.79
C ASP A 239 -12.47 21.56 -5.13
N SER A 240 -11.24 21.91 -5.52
CA SER A 240 -10.93 22.50 -6.83
C SER A 240 -10.93 21.49 -8.00
N GLY A 241 -11.07 20.20 -7.71
CA GLY A 241 -11.11 19.12 -8.71
C GLY A 241 -9.75 18.70 -9.28
N ILE A 242 -8.65 19.25 -8.77
CA ILE A 242 -7.28 18.83 -9.15
C ILE A 242 -7.05 17.38 -8.72
N ILE A 243 -7.40 17.03 -7.48
CA ILE A 243 -7.42 15.65 -7.01
C ILE A 243 -8.77 15.04 -7.37
N SER A 244 -8.76 14.13 -8.34
CA SER A 244 -9.98 13.46 -8.81
C SER A 244 -9.72 12.02 -9.25
N GLY A 245 -10.80 11.31 -9.60
CA GLY A 245 -10.74 9.95 -10.14
C GLY A 245 -10.02 8.96 -9.22
N GLY A 246 -9.03 8.24 -9.76
CA GLY A 246 -8.28 7.23 -9.03
C GLY A 246 -7.30 7.77 -7.97
N MET A 247 -7.04 9.09 -7.95
CA MET A 247 -6.21 9.71 -6.91
C MET A 247 -6.99 9.97 -5.63
N LEU A 248 -8.30 10.23 -5.73
CA LEU A 248 -9.16 10.45 -4.57
C LEU A 248 -9.08 9.34 -3.51
N PRO A 249 -9.25 8.04 -3.82
CA PRO A 249 -9.13 6.98 -2.82
C PRO A 249 -7.72 6.86 -2.21
N LYS A 250 -6.68 7.29 -2.93
CA LYS A 250 -5.28 7.28 -2.44
C LYS A 250 -5.10 8.35 -1.39
N VAL A 251 -5.55 9.54 -1.71
CA VAL A 251 -5.49 10.71 -0.83
C VAL A 251 -6.36 10.48 0.40
N ASP A 252 -7.56 9.96 0.24
CA ASP A 252 -8.45 9.61 1.37
C ASP A 252 -7.79 8.58 2.32
N ALA A 253 -7.11 7.57 1.77
CA ALA A 253 -6.34 6.62 2.57
C ALA A 253 -5.19 7.29 3.32
N CYS A 254 -4.47 8.22 2.69
CA CYS A 254 -3.40 8.97 3.32
C CYS A 254 -3.91 9.86 4.46
N LEU A 255 -4.99 10.62 4.22
CA LEU A 255 -5.64 11.44 5.24
C LEU A 255 -6.16 10.60 6.41
N THR A 256 -6.68 9.39 6.13
CA THR A 256 -7.13 8.45 7.16
C THR A 256 -5.97 8.00 8.05
N ALA A 257 -4.83 7.62 7.46
CA ALA A 257 -3.64 7.22 8.19
C ALA A 257 -3.15 8.34 9.13
N ILE A 258 -3.01 9.56 8.61
CA ILE A 258 -2.54 10.72 9.38
C ILE A 258 -3.48 11.04 10.55
N LYS A 259 -4.78 11.10 10.29
CA LYS A 259 -5.81 11.38 11.32
C LYS A 259 -5.77 10.34 12.45
N ARG A 260 -5.38 9.11 12.13
CA ARG A 260 -5.30 8.00 13.08
C ARG A 260 -3.94 7.81 13.74
N GLY A 261 -2.97 8.70 13.48
CA GLY A 261 -1.71 8.72 14.21
C GLY A 261 -0.46 8.37 13.41
N THR A 262 -0.57 8.09 12.10
CA THR A 262 0.62 7.96 11.24
C THR A 262 1.36 9.29 11.18
N GLU A 263 2.68 9.29 11.39
CA GLU A 263 3.47 10.53 11.45
C GLU A 263 3.67 11.15 10.06
N ASN A 264 4.07 10.34 9.08
CA ASN A 264 4.38 10.81 7.72
C ASN A 264 3.71 9.93 6.66
N VAL A 265 3.14 10.54 5.62
CA VAL A 265 2.52 9.78 4.52
C VAL A 265 3.05 10.24 3.17
N HIS A 266 3.35 9.29 2.30
CA HIS A 266 4.01 9.54 1.02
C HIS A 266 3.29 8.83 -0.11
N ILE A 267 3.05 9.54 -1.21
CA ILE A 267 2.57 8.98 -2.48
C ILE A 267 3.73 9.04 -3.47
N ILE A 268 4.20 7.88 -3.93
CA ILE A 268 5.41 7.78 -4.77
C ILE A 268 5.18 6.95 -6.05
N ASP A 269 5.96 7.24 -7.09
CA ASP A 269 5.96 6.44 -8.32
C ASP A 269 6.68 5.09 -8.10
N GLY A 270 5.90 4.02 -8.07
CA GLY A 270 6.39 2.66 -7.89
C GLY A 270 7.13 2.08 -9.09
N LYS A 271 7.17 2.75 -10.24
CA LYS A 271 7.96 2.32 -11.41
C LYS A 271 9.42 2.72 -11.29
N ILE A 272 9.75 3.68 -10.42
CA ILE A 272 11.13 4.10 -10.20
C ILE A 272 11.88 2.97 -9.50
N LYS A 273 13.06 2.65 -10.02
CA LYS A 273 13.92 1.64 -9.43
C LYS A 273 14.37 2.10 -8.04
N HIS A 274 14.19 1.23 -7.04
CA HIS A 274 14.49 1.53 -5.64
C HIS A 274 13.69 2.71 -5.06
N ALA A 275 12.45 2.92 -5.53
CA ALA A 275 11.59 4.03 -5.12
C ALA A 275 11.44 4.16 -3.60
N ILE A 276 11.33 3.04 -2.89
CA ILE A 276 11.19 3.04 -1.42
C ILE A 276 12.47 3.55 -0.76
N LEU A 277 13.64 3.07 -1.20
CA LEU A 277 14.91 3.49 -0.62
C LEU A 277 15.21 4.95 -0.95
N LEU A 278 14.89 5.40 -2.16
CA LEU A 278 15.00 6.82 -2.52
C LEU A 278 14.15 7.66 -1.57
N GLU A 279 12.89 7.30 -1.34
CA GLU A 279 12.02 8.06 -0.42
C GLU A 279 12.49 8.06 1.05
N LEU A 280 13.22 7.03 1.50
CA LEU A 280 13.67 6.90 2.89
C LEU A 280 15.06 7.50 3.16
N PHE A 281 15.94 7.51 2.15
CA PHE A 281 17.38 7.82 2.32
C PHE A 281 17.82 9.10 1.61
N THR A 282 16.89 9.97 1.23
CA THR A 282 17.20 11.28 0.63
C THR A 282 16.43 12.41 1.31
N ASN A 283 17.04 13.60 1.37
CA ASN A 283 16.41 14.80 1.90
C ASN A 283 15.30 15.35 0.97
N THR A 284 15.41 15.06 -0.32
CA THR A 284 14.37 15.38 -1.33
C THR A 284 13.65 14.07 -1.65
N GLY A 285 12.40 13.94 -1.23
CA GLY A 285 11.56 12.79 -1.59
C GLY A 285 11.34 12.73 -3.10
N ILE A 286 10.85 11.59 -3.61
CA ILE A 286 10.61 11.37 -5.05
C ILE A 286 9.14 11.54 -5.44
N GLY A 287 8.29 11.91 -4.48
CA GLY A 287 6.86 12.06 -4.67
C GLY A 287 6.25 13.12 -3.76
N THR A 288 5.00 12.92 -3.37
CA THR A 288 4.25 13.87 -2.53
C THR A 288 4.20 13.37 -1.09
N MET A 289 4.73 14.16 -0.17
CA MET A 289 4.56 14.00 1.27
C MET A 289 3.34 14.77 1.76
N ILE A 290 2.49 14.13 2.55
CA ILE A 290 1.34 14.75 3.23
C ILE A 290 1.60 14.78 4.73
N THR A 291 1.52 15.97 5.34
CA THR A 291 1.75 16.19 6.77
C THR A 291 0.53 16.82 7.45
N LYS A 292 0.48 16.78 8.79
CA LYS A 292 -0.59 17.44 9.57
C LYS A 292 -0.48 18.97 9.49
N GLU A 293 0.76 19.46 9.63
CA GLU A 293 1.26 20.84 9.64
C GLU A 293 2.67 20.83 8.99
#